data_AF-A0A0S8DZ97-F1
#
_entry.id   AF-A0A0S8DZ97-F1
#
_cell.length_a   1.000
_cell.length_b   1.000
_cell.length_c   1.000
_cell.angle_alpha   90.00
_cell.angle_beta   90.00
_cell.angle_gamma   90.00
#
_symmetry.space_group_name_H-M   'P 1'
#
loop_
_entity.id
_entity.type
_entity.pdbx_description
1 polymer ?
#
loop_
_entity_poly.entity_id
_entity_poly.type
_entity_poly.pdbx_seq_one_letter_code
_entity_poly.pdbx_strand_id
1 'polypeptide(L)'
;MNRAARKFFVSIIILAFVTQITGCAPKETGGKPKRVPIKVAFWGSPEEIEIIKTTIKNWQKDHPNIDVKLEHIPFNGYISKILTEIAGRAAPDIIAAEVNMFV
;
A
#
# COMPACT_ATOMS: atom_id res chain seq x y z
N MET A 1 -53.34 17.14 -7.93
CA MET A 1 -51.96 17.14 -8.45
C MET A 1 -51.89 16.21 -9.66
N ASN A 2 -51.74 16.78 -10.85
CA ASN A 2 -51.97 16.06 -12.11
C ASN A 2 -50.82 15.09 -12.41
N ARG A 3 -51.14 13.87 -12.87
CA ARG A 3 -50.16 12.80 -13.16
C ARG A 3 -49.04 13.25 -14.12
N ALA A 4 -49.32 14.22 -14.99
CA ALA A 4 -48.35 14.84 -15.89
C ALA A 4 -47.31 15.70 -15.15
N ALA A 5 -47.73 16.51 -14.17
CA ALA A 5 -46.83 17.33 -13.35
C ALA A 5 -45.90 16.47 -12.49
N ARG A 6 -46.40 15.32 -11.99
CA ARG A 6 -45.59 14.36 -11.22
C ARG A 6 -44.50 13.69 -12.09
N LYS A 7 -44.81 13.37 -13.36
CA LYS A 7 -43.83 12.80 -14.30
C LYS A 7 -42.78 13.83 -14.73
N PHE A 8 -43.19 15.08 -14.91
CA PHE A 8 -42.28 16.17 -15.28
C PHE A 8 -41.29 16.49 -14.15
N PHE A 9 -41.77 16.51 -12.90
CA PHE A 9 -40.92 16.72 -11.71
C PHE A 9 -39.88 15.61 -11.51
N VAL A 10 -40.26 14.35 -11.74
CA VAL A 10 -39.34 13.20 -11.63
C VAL A 10 -38.26 13.25 -12.72
N SER A 11 -38.59 13.71 -13.93
CA SER A 11 -37.63 13.83 -15.03
C SER A 11 -36.53 14.87 -14.76
N ILE A 12 -36.87 15.97 -14.08
CA ILE A 12 -35.89 17.03 -13.72
C ILE A 12 -34.94 16.55 -12.62
N ILE A 13 -35.44 15.76 -11.65
CA ILE A 13 -34.63 15.20 -10.56
C ILE A 13 -33.61 14.18 -11.10
N ILE A 14 -34.00 13.36 -12.08
CA ILE A 14 -33.09 12.38 -12.70
C ILE A 14 -31.98 13.09 -13.49
N LEU A 15 -32.30 14.18 -14.20
CA LEU A 15 -31.31 14.93 -14.97
C LEU A 15 -30.30 15.67 -14.07
N ALA A 16 -30.73 16.15 -12.89
CA ALA A 16 -29.86 16.78 -11.90
C ALA A 16 -28.91 15.80 -11.19
N PHE A 17 -29.21 14.50 -11.18
CA PHE A 17 -28.36 13.47 -10.58
C PHE A 17 -27.21 13.02 -11.50
N VAL A 18 -27.39 13.14 -12.83
CA VAL A 18 -26.39 12.74 -13.83
C VAL A 18 -25.20 13.71 -13.91
N THR A 19 -25.39 14.97 -13.54
CA THR A 19 -24.32 15.99 -13.57
C THR A 19 -23.33 15.89 -12.40
N GLN A 20 -23.56 15.00 -11.43
CA GLN A 20 -22.66 14.78 -10.29
C GLN A 20 -21.54 13.77 -10.59
N ILE A 21 -21.52 13.15 -11.78
CA ILE A 21 -20.56 12.07 -12.11
C ILE A 21 -19.30 12.60 -12.83
N THR A 22 -19.29 13.85 -13.30
CA THR A 22 -18.13 14.45 -13.99
C THR A 22 -17.24 15.20 -13.02
N GLY A 23 -16.42 14.47 -12.24
CA GLY A 23 -15.55 15.14 -11.26
C GLY A 23 -14.53 14.27 -10.54
N CYS A 24 -13.94 13.27 -11.22
CA CYS A 24 -12.79 12.53 -10.68
C CYS A 24 -11.53 12.88 -11.47
N ALA A 25 -11.13 14.16 -11.42
CA ALA A 25 -9.78 14.56 -11.80
C ALA A 25 -8.88 14.44 -10.57
N PRO A 26 -7.72 13.77 -10.63
CA PRO A 26 -6.77 13.78 -9.52
C PRO A 26 -6.36 15.22 -9.21
N LYS A 27 -6.73 15.72 -8.03
CA LYS A 27 -6.16 16.95 -7.49
C LYS A 27 -4.68 16.71 -7.26
N GLU A 28 -3.83 17.31 -8.09
CA GLU A 28 -2.41 17.47 -7.78
C GLU A 28 -2.29 18.43 -6.59
N THR A 29 -2.33 17.87 -5.38
CA THR A 29 -1.91 18.57 -4.18
C THR A 29 -0.39 18.64 -4.20
N GLY A 30 0.16 19.86 -4.12
CA GLY A 30 1.60 20.13 -3.93
C GLY A 30 2.11 19.67 -2.57
N GLY A 31 1.99 18.37 -2.29
CA GLY A 31 2.54 17.70 -1.13
C GLY A 31 4.03 17.42 -1.33
N LYS A 32 4.77 17.38 -0.21
CA LYS A 32 6.18 16.96 -0.16
C LYS A 32 6.42 15.75 -1.08
N PRO A 33 7.58 15.65 -1.76
CA PRO A 33 7.88 14.53 -2.64
C PRO A 33 7.53 13.23 -1.92
N LYS A 34 6.61 12.47 -2.52
CA LYS A 34 6.08 11.24 -1.95
C LYS A 34 7.26 10.31 -1.70
N ARG A 35 7.51 9.96 -0.43
CA ARG A 35 8.56 9.00 -0.09
C ARG A 35 8.31 7.70 -0.83
N VAL A 36 9.37 7.12 -1.37
CA VAL A 36 9.31 5.82 -2.05
C VAL A 36 9.26 4.74 -0.97
N PRO A 37 8.13 4.02 -0.82
CA PRO A 37 8.06 2.92 0.14
C PRO A 37 8.84 1.71 -0.37
N ILE A 38 9.62 1.09 0.50
CA ILE A 38 10.37 -0.14 0.20
C ILE A 38 10.03 -1.19 1.26
N LYS A 39 9.35 -2.27 0.88
CA LYS A 39 8.95 -3.37 1.76
C LYS A 39 10.12 -4.36 1.94
N VAL A 40 10.51 -4.59 3.18
CA VAL A 40 11.61 -5.49 3.54
C VAL A 40 11.06 -6.58 4.45
N ALA A 41 11.05 -7.82 3.95
CA ALA A 41 10.63 -8.96 4.74
C ALA A 41 11.85 -9.66 5.36
N PHE A 42 11.79 -9.98 6.65
CA PHE A 42 12.88 -10.63 7.37
C PHE A 42 12.36 -11.47 8.55
N TRP A 43 13.17 -12.41 9.01
CA TRP A 43 12.99 -13.11 10.29
C TRP A 43 14.13 -12.75 11.25
N GLY A 44 14.00 -13.18 12.50
CA GLY A 44 15.02 -12.96 13.52
C GLY A 44 14.42 -13.02 14.92
N SER A 45 15.31 -13.15 15.90
CA SER A 45 15.05 -12.99 17.32
C SER A 45 14.70 -11.54 17.68
N PRO A 46 14.11 -11.28 18.86
CA PRO A 46 13.81 -9.92 19.31
C PRO A 46 15.03 -8.98 19.30
N GLU A 47 16.22 -9.48 19.64
CA GLU A 47 17.45 -8.68 19.62
C GLU A 47 17.83 -8.27 18.19
N GLU A 48 17.78 -9.21 17.23
CA GLU A 48 18.05 -8.92 15.82
C GLU A 48 17.05 -7.92 15.23
N ILE A 49 15.77 -8.03 15.60
CA ILE A 49 14.73 -7.08 15.18
C ILE A 49 15.09 -5.65 15.61
N GLU A 50 15.53 -5.45 16.85
CA GLU A 50 15.89 -4.12 17.36
C GLU A 50 17.17 -3.57 16.73
N ILE A 51 18.16 -4.44 16.45
CA ILE A 51 19.36 -4.07 15.69
C ILE A 51 18.98 -3.60 14.28
N ILE A 52 18.14 -4.35 13.58
CA ILE A 52 17.69 -4.02 12.22
C ILE A 52 16.91 -2.70 12.22
N LYS A 53 15.94 -2.53 13.12
CA LYS A 53 15.16 -1.29 13.25
C LYS A 53 16.05 -0.06 13.48
N THR A 54 17.02 -0.18 14.39
CA THR A 54 17.94 0.91 14.72
C THR A 54 18.84 1.25 13.53
N THR A 55 19.34 0.23 12.84
CA THR A 55 20.17 0.38 11.65
C THR A 55 19.42 1.11 10.54
N ILE A 56 18.21 0.65 10.21
CA ILE A 56 17.36 1.28 9.20
C ILE A 56 16.98 2.71 9.59
N LYS A 57 16.64 2.95 10.86
CA LYS A 57 16.33 4.30 11.35
C LYS A 57 17.50 5.26 11.18
N ASN A 58 18.73 4.81 11.43
CA ASN A 58 19.92 5.64 11.24
C ASN A 58 20.19 5.88 9.75
N TRP A 59 20.14 4.84 8.93
CA TRP A 59 20.33 4.95 7.49
C TRP A 59 19.31 5.90 6.81
N GLN A 60 18.05 5.87 7.26
CA GLN A 60 17.00 6.74 6.75
C GLN A 60 17.21 8.24 7.05
N LYS A 61 18.09 8.60 7.99
CA LYS A 61 18.43 10.03 8.24
C LYS A 61 19.12 10.64 7.01
N ASP A 62 19.94 9.84 6.33
CA ASP A 62 20.69 10.25 5.14
C ASP A 62 19.91 9.97 3.84
N HIS A 63 18.83 9.19 3.90
CA HIS A 63 17.98 8.80 2.76
C HIS A 63 16.50 9.17 2.99
N PRO A 64 16.17 10.47 3.18
CA PRO A 64 14.83 10.91 3.60
C PRO A 64 13.72 10.72 2.55
N ASN A 65 14.10 10.44 1.31
CA ASN A 65 13.20 10.14 0.18
C ASN A 65 12.74 8.68 0.16
N ILE A 66 13.36 7.79 0.94
CA ILE A 66 13.03 6.36 1.02
C ILE A 66 12.37 6.07 2.37
N ASP A 67 11.28 5.30 2.35
CA ASP A 67 10.53 4.89 3.53
C ASP A 67 10.55 3.36 3.64
N VAL A 68 11.48 2.83 4.44
CA VAL A 68 11.65 1.39 4.60
C VAL A 68 10.56 0.84 5.53
N LYS A 69 9.79 -0.12 5.02
CA LYS A 69 8.75 -0.85 5.73
C LYS A 69 9.26 -2.22 6.11
N LEU A 70 9.70 -2.35 7.36
CA LEU A 70 10.13 -3.61 7.94
C LEU A 70 8.93 -4.50 8.25
N GLU A 71 8.91 -5.69 7.65
CA GLU A 71 7.94 -6.74 7.91
C GLU A 71 8.66 -7.93 8.56
N HIS A 72 8.50 -8.06 9.88
CA HIS A 72 8.97 -9.24 10.60
C HIS A 72 7.99 -10.39 10.39
N ILE A 73 8.52 -11.53 9.97
CA ILE A 73 7.77 -12.76 9.79
C ILE A 73 8.53 -13.83 10.58
N PRO A 74 7.88 -14.57 11.50
CA PRO A 74 8.52 -15.69 12.18
C PRO A 74 9.09 -16.69 11.17
N PHE A 75 10.24 -17.27 11.49
CA PHE A 75 10.92 -18.20 10.58
C PHE A 75 10.03 -19.37 10.17
N ASN A 76 9.25 -19.91 11.11
CA ASN A 76 8.22 -20.88 10.83
C ASN A 76 7.14 -20.30 9.88
N GLY A 77 7.11 -20.79 8.65
CA GLY A 77 6.19 -20.32 7.61
C GLY A 77 6.68 -19.11 6.82
N TYR A 78 7.90 -18.63 7.05
CA TYR A 78 8.51 -17.50 6.32
C TYR A 78 8.46 -17.72 4.81
N ILE A 79 9.03 -18.83 4.33
CA ILE A 79 9.08 -19.18 2.91
C ILE A 79 7.69 -19.30 2.30
N SER A 80 6.79 -20.02 2.96
CA SER A 80 5.43 -20.22 2.47
C SER A 80 4.70 -18.89 2.29
N LYS A 81 4.86 -17.94 3.22
CA LYS A 81 4.28 -16.60 3.09
C LYS A 81 4.91 -15.85 1.92
N ILE A 82 6.23 -15.81 1.82
CA ILE A 82 6.94 -15.12 0.73
C ILE A 82 6.54 -15.67 -0.64
N LEU A 83 6.52 -16.99 -0.83
CA LEU A 83 6.10 -17.62 -2.08
C LEU A 83 4.64 -17.31 -2.42
N THR A 84 3.77 -17.26 -1.42
CA THR A 84 2.36 -16.87 -1.60
C THR A 84 2.25 -15.40 -2.05
N GLU A 85 3.01 -14.49 -1.43
CA GLU A 85 3.06 -13.09 -1.82
C GLU A 85 3.62 -12.92 -3.25
N ILE A 86 4.64 -13.68 -3.64
CA ILE A 86 5.18 -13.69 -5.00
C ILE A 86 4.11 -14.16 -6.00
N ALA A 87 3.46 -15.31 -5.74
CA ALA A 87 2.40 -15.84 -6.58
C ALA A 87 1.22 -14.84 -6.71
N GLY A 88 0.94 -14.10 -5.64
CA GLY A 88 -0.06 -13.05 -5.57
C GLY A 88 0.35 -11.71 -6.20
N ARG A 89 1.55 -11.59 -6.79
CA ARG A 89 2.11 -10.32 -7.31
C ARG A 89 2.19 -9.21 -6.25
N ALA A 90 2.50 -9.60 -5.02
CA ALA A 90 2.59 -8.74 -3.84
C ALA A 90 3.91 -8.98 -3.06
N ALA A 91 4.96 -9.42 -3.74
CA ALA A 91 6.26 -9.72 -3.16
C ALA A 91 6.88 -8.49 -2.45
N PRO A 92 7.66 -8.68 -1.38
CA PRO A 92 8.52 -7.64 -0.83
C PRO A 92 9.61 -7.22 -1.83
N ASP A 93 10.10 -5.98 -1.71
CA ASP A 93 11.21 -5.47 -2.52
C ASP A 93 12.55 -6.08 -2.09
N ILE A 94 12.71 -6.33 -0.79
CA ILE A 94 13.90 -6.98 -0.22
C ILE A 94 13.42 -8.16 0.64
N ILE A 95 13.99 -9.32 0.37
CA ILE A 95 13.70 -10.57 1.06
C ILE A 95 15.00 -11.02 1.70
N ALA A 96 15.02 -11.17 3.02
CA ALA A 96 16.11 -11.87 3.67
C ALA A 96 16.13 -13.31 3.13
N ALA A 97 17.31 -13.86 2.86
CA ALA A 97 17.44 -15.21 2.32
C ALA A 97 18.45 -16.02 3.13
N GLU A 98 18.15 -17.31 3.31
CA GLU A 98 19.10 -18.30 3.80
C GLU A 98 19.51 -19.21 2.64
N VAL A 99 20.66 -19.85 2.78
CA VAL A 99 21.28 -20.62 1.69
C VAL A 99 20.33 -21.68 1.11
N ASN A 100 19.44 -22.23 1.94
CA ASN A 100 18.56 -23.33 1.55
C ASN A 100 17.14 -22.91 1.13
N MET A 101 16.85 -21.61 0.98
CA MET A 101 15.47 -21.16 0.65
C MET A 101 15.03 -21.44 -0.78
N PHE A 102 15.98 -21.56 -1.71
CA PHE A 102 15.73 -21.61 -3.15
C PHE A 102 16.46 -22.77 -3.85
N VAL A 103 16.93 -23.74 -3.07
CA VAL A 103 17.55 -24.99 -3.57
C VAL A 103 16.56 -26.14 -3.56
#